data_AF-Q8I6S1-F1
#
_entry.id   AF-Q8I6S1-F1
#
_cell.length_a   1.000
_cell.length_b   1.000
_cell.length_c   1.000
_cell.angle_alpha   90.00
_cell.angle_beta   90.00
_cell.angle_gamma   90.00
#
_symmetry.space_group_name_H-M   'P 1'
#
loop_
_entity.id
_entity.type
_entity.pdbx_description
1 polymer ?
#
loop_
_entity_poly.entity_id
_entity_poly.type
_entity_poly.pdbx_seq_one_letter_code
_entity_poly.pdbx_strand_id
1 'polypeptide(L)'
;MSPTVSICFCSALFAVFSSCASFPRDTLSADSENVPNKLETRYRRQAPVPPVVSYCGGAPFSTATHICCNGNAEPKTGSTPMCCDSNSYDPLSQICCEGTVSHKATSPGAMPACCASDGYDMSTQLCCNDNVMHKPTGPTALPGCCGDHSYDASVQLCCDSNVVPKMGSLSACCGPNSYDTNTTLCCDSNVAFVSGPQAQCCGSQGYDGATQLCCDSNVLPKPGATGACCGSQSYTQDTHLCCEGVIVLKAGPSFACCGSASYNQSSSLCCGATVVAKTPSKPVCCGSTSYNPVTEICCDGHVGTRAGLTSPTCCGGAVFDAATAKCCDGVPVFNVPSCAGLA
;
A
#
# COMPACT_ATOMS: atom_id res chain seq x y z
N MET A 1 -44.13 1.83 5.32
CA MET A 1 -42.93 1.74 4.46
C MET A 1 -42.06 0.64 5.01
N SER A 2 -42.26 -0.57 4.47
CA SER A 2 -41.43 -1.75 4.67
C SER A 2 -40.92 -2.15 3.28
N PRO A 3 -39.69 -2.64 3.11
CA PRO A 3 -39.34 -3.39 1.92
C PRO A 3 -39.49 -4.89 2.20
N THR A 4 -40.44 -5.49 1.49
CA THR A 4 -40.53 -6.93 1.21
C THR A 4 -39.50 -7.29 0.15
N VAL A 5 -38.73 -8.36 0.37
CA VAL A 5 -37.93 -9.01 -0.68
C VAL A 5 -38.53 -10.39 -0.93
N SER A 6 -38.93 -10.58 -2.18
CA SER A 6 -39.47 -11.78 -2.79
C SER A 6 -38.37 -12.48 -3.61
N ILE A 7 -38.67 -13.68 -4.15
CA ILE A 7 -37.92 -14.51 -5.12
C ILE A 7 -37.14 -15.67 -4.47
N CYS A 8 -37.19 -16.94 -4.90
CA CYS A 8 -38.02 -17.70 -5.84
C CYS A 8 -37.79 -19.19 -5.53
N PHE A 9 -38.85 -19.99 -5.50
CA PHE A 9 -38.75 -21.44 -5.66
C PHE A 9 -38.61 -21.76 -7.15
N CYS A 10 -37.60 -22.56 -7.53
CA CYS A 10 -37.53 -23.17 -8.85
C CYS A 10 -37.14 -24.64 -8.74
N SER A 11 -38.16 -25.48 -8.88
CA SER A 11 -38.10 -26.88 -9.27
C SER A 11 -37.96 -26.96 -10.79
N ALA A 12 -37.05 -27.81 -11.28
CA ALA A 12 -37.04 -28.25 -12.67
C ALA A 12 -36.46 -29.68 -12.80
N LEU A 13 -37.25 -30.51 -13.46
CA LEU A 13 -37.00 -31.89 -13.90
C LEU A 13 -36.58 -31.90 -15.38
N PHE A 14 -36.05 -33.05 -15.84
CA PHE A 14 -35.76 -33.51 -17.22
C PHE A 14 -34.47 -32.93 -17.89
N ALA A 15 -33.62 -33.66 -18.62
CA ALA A 15 -33.54 -35.06 -19.06
C ALA A 15 -32.12 -35.36 -19.65
N VAL A 16 -31.61 -36.58 -19.39
CA VAL A 16 -31.03 -37.58 -20.31
C VAL A 16 -30.37 -37.12 -21.64
N PHE A 17 -29.09 -37.48 -21.86
CA PHE A 17 -28.47 -38.19 -23.02
C PHE A 17 -26.96 -38.37 -22.71
N SER A 18 -26.46 -39.59 -22.41
CA SER A 18 -25.84 -40.58 -23.33
C SER A 18 -24.74 -39.96 -24.22
N SER A 19 -23.48 -40.41 -24.28
CA SER A 19 -22.96 -41.77 -24.50
C SER A 19 -21.43 -41.75 -24.23
N CYS A 20 -20.71 -42.83 -23.92
CA CYS A 20 -20.32 -43.93 -24.81
C CYS A 20 -19.57 -44.98 -23.94
N ALA A 21 -19.94 -46.26 -23.98
CA ALA A 21 -19.29 -47.32 -24.79
C ALA A 21 -18.52 -48.30 -23.86
N SER A 22 -18.57 -49.64 -23.93
CA SER A 22 -19.32 -50.60 -24.75
C SER A 22 -19.08 -52.04 -24.23
N PHE A 23 -19.95 -52.97 -24.67
CA PHE A 23 -19.72 -54.41 -24.96
C PHE A 23 -19.68 -55.45 -23.79
N PRO A 24 -19.99 -56.74 -24.06
CA PRO A 24 -21.33 -57.28 -24.34
C PRO A 24 -21.68 -58.52 -23.48
N ARG A 25 -22.97 -58.86 -23.45
CA ARG A 25 -23.48 -60.14 -22.95
C ARG A 25 -23.48 -61.13 -24.11
N ASP A 26 -22.60 -62.12 -24.05
CA ASP A 26 -22.74 -63.33 -24.85
C ASP A 26 -23.53 -64.40 -24.09
N THR A 27 -24.49 -64.93 -24.83
CA THR A 27 -25.35 -66.06 -24.54
C THR A 27 -24.56 -67.33 -24.82
N LEU A 28 -24.65 -68.34 -23.95
CA LEU A 28 -24.34 -69.71 -24.34
C LEU A 28 -25.29 -70.69 -23.66
N SER A 29 -25.85 -71.52 -24.54
CA SER A 29 -26.86 -72.55 -24.39
C SER A 29 -26.67 -73.48 -23.21
N ALA A 30 -27.80 -73.85 -22.61
CA ALA A 30 -27.98 -75.11 -21.94
C ALA A 30 -28.18 -76.19 -23.01
N ASP A 31 -27.24 -77.13 -23.12
CA ASP A 31 -27.50 -78.44 -23.71
C ASP A 31 -27.88 -79.42 -22.61
N SER A 32 -29.00 -80.08 -22.87
CA SER A 32 -29.61 -81.15 -22.08
C SER A 32 -28.88 -82.45 -22.33
N GLU A 33 -28.45 -83.14 -21.28
CA GLU A 33 -28.42 -84.60 -21.29
C GLU A 33 -28.73 -85.17 -19.90
N ASN A 34 -29.55 -86.21 -19.92
CA ASN A 34 -30.34 -86.79 -18.85
C ASN A 34 -29.70 -88.13 -18.41
N VAL A 35 -30.20 -88.74 -17.32
CA VAL A 35 -30.06 -90.17 -16.88
C VAL A 35 -28.98 -90.42 -15.78
N PRO A 36 -29.26 -91.25 -14.73
CA PRO A 36 -29.48 -90.71 -13.39
C PRO A 36 -28.76 -91.47 -12.24
N ASN A 37 -29.05 -91.01 -11.01
CA ASN A 37 -29.11 -91.76 -9.76
C ASN A 37 -27.96 -92.71 -9.40
N LYS A 38 -27.13 -92.28 -8.45
CA LYS A 38 -26.80 -93.15 -7.33
C LYS A 38 -26.72 -92.37 -6.02
N LEU A 39 -27.63 -92.74 -5.12
CA LEU A 39 -27.70 -92.33 -3.73
C LEU A 39 -26.42 -92.80 -3.02
N GLU A 40 -25.58 -91.90 -2.55
CA GLU A 40 -24.75 -92.13 -1.37
C GLU A 40 -24.63 -90.88 -0.51
N THR A 41 -24.91 -91.09 0.76
CA THR A 41 -25.08 -90.12 1.83
C THR A 41 -23.74 -89.73 2.47
N ARG A 42 -23.65 -88.42 2.79
CA ARG A 42 -22.76 -87.74 3.76
C ARG A 42 -21.31 -87.45 3.34
N TYR A 43 -21.03 -86.18 3.01
CA TYR A 43 -20.47 -85.17 3.94
C TYR A 43 -20.27 -83.86 3.14
N ARG A 44 -21.26 -82.96 3.10
CA ARG A 44 -21.06 -81.61 2.53
C ARG A 44 -20.28 -80.81 3.56
N ARG A 45 -18.94 -80.79 3.46
CA ARG A 45 -18.17 -79.69 4.03
C ARG A 45 -18.77 -78.41 3.42
N GLN A 46 -19.20 -77.47 4.25
CA GLN A 46 -19.50 -76.12 3.78
C GLN A 46 -18.24 -75.63 3.06
N ALA A 47 -18.31 -75.50 1.73
CA ALA A 47 -17.30 -74.75 1.02
C ALA A 47 -17.34 -73.34 1.62
N PRO A 48 -16.19 -72.76 2.03
CA PRO A 48 -16.16 -71.38 2.46
C PRO A 48 -16.75 -70.51 1.35
N VAL A 49 -17.68 -69.61 1.69
CA VAL A 49 -18.10 -68.55 0.77
C VAL A 49 -16.81 -67.89 0.27
N PRO A 50 -16.56 -67.79 -1.05
CA PRO A 50 -15.35 -67.16 -1.55
C PRO A 50 -15.25 -65.76 -0.95
N PRO A 51 -14.09 -65.34 -0.41
CA PRO A 51 -13.96 -64.01 0.16
C PRO A 51 -14.37 -62.99 -0.91
N VAL A 52 -15.11 -61.97 -0.50
CA VAL A 52 -15.47 -60.85 -1.39
C VAL A 52 -14.19 -60.07 -1.68
N VAL A 53 -13.46 -60.52 -2.69
CA VAL A 53 -12.19 -59.93 -3.13
C VAL A 53 -12.50 -58.72 -4.02
N SER A 54 -12.04 -57.56 -3.59
CA SER A 54 -12.00 -56.34 -4.41
C SER A 54 -10.56 -56.05 -4.83
N TYR A 55 -10.36 -55.12 -5.76
CA TYR A 55 -9.03 -54.73 -6.23
C TYR A 55 -8.74 -53.27 -5.91
N CYS A 56 -7.52 -52.98 -5.50
CA CYS A 56 -7.00 -51.64 -5.22
C CYS A 56 -5.59 -51.54 -5.79
N GLY A 57 -5.31 -50.54 -6.63
CA GLY A 57 -3.97 -50.41 -7.25
C GLY A 57 -3.53 -51.64 -8.05
N GLY A 58 -4.47 -52.47 -8.52
CA GLY A 58 -4.17 -53.74 -9.21
C GLY A 58 -3.92 -54.96 -8.31
N ALA A 59 -3.91 -54.79 -6.98
CA ALA A 59 -3.77 -55.90 -6.03
C ALA A 59 -5.13 -56.30 -5.41
N PRO A 60 -5.41 -57.61 -5.23
CA PRO A 60 -6.61 -58.07 -4.54
C PRO A 60 -6.55 -57.76 -3.04
N PHE A 61 -7.66 -57.31 -2.45
CA PHE A 61 -7.81 -57.07 -1.01
C PHE A 61 -9.19 -57.49 -0.50
N SER A 62 -9.30 -57.70 0.81
CA SER A 62 -10.56 -58.04 1.47
C SER A 62 -11.30 -56.79 1.95
N THR A 63 -12.49 -56.55 1.41
CA THR A 63 -13.37 -55.45 1.84
C THR A 63 -13.90 -55.61 3.26
N ALA A 64 -13.75 -56.79 3.88
CA ALA A 64 -14.11 -56.99 5.28
C ALA A 64 -13.16 -56.27 6.24
N THR A 65 -11.88 -56.16 5.88
CA THR A 65 -10.81 -55.66 6.77
C THR A 65 -10.10 -54.43 6.26
N HIS A 66 -10.15 -54.14 4.95
CA HIS A 66 -9.46 -53.03 4.33
C HIS A 66 -10.39 -52.14 3.50
N ILE A 67 -9.95 -50.91 3.25
CA ILE A 67 -10.54 -49.91 2.36
C ILE A 67 -9.47 -49.48 1.35
N CYS A 68 -9.87 -49.16 0.11
CA CYS A 68 -8.94 -48.69 -0.91
C CYS A 68 -8.89 -47.15 -0.91
N CYS A 69 -7.72 -46.58 -0.65
CA CYS A 69 -7.47 -45.13 -0.60
C CYS A 69 -6.34 -44.77 -1.58
N ASN A 70 -6.65 -44.00 -2.63
CA ASN A 70 -5.69 -43.61 -3.68
C ASN A 70 -4.81 -44.76 -4.23
N GLY A 71 -5.37 -45.96 -4.37
CA GLY A 71 -4.66 -47.13 -4.88
C GLY A 71 -3.91 -47.96 -3.82
N ASN A 72 -3.93 -47.54 -2.56
CA ASN A 72 -3.39 -48.28 -1.42
C ASN A 72 -4.52 -48.96 -0.63
N ALA A 73 -4.38 -50.25 -0.36
CA ALA A 73 -5.34 -51.00 0.45
C ALA A 73 -4.99 -50.83 1.94
N GLU A 74 -5.71 -49.95 2.63
CA GLU A 74 -5.48 -49.60 4.03
C GLU A 74 -6.39 -50.39 4.99
N PRO A 75 -5.89 -50.85 6.15
CA PRO A 75 -6.73 -51.48 7.17
C PRO A 75 -7.83 -50.54 7.66
N LYS A 76 -9.08 -50.99 7.73
CA LYS A 76 -10.21 -50.15 8.16
C LYS A 76 -10.03 -49.57 9.58
N THR A 77 -9.98 -48.25 9.69
CA THR A 77 -10.01 -47.52 10.97
C THR A 77 -11.43 -47.12 11.36
N GLY A 78 -11.95 -47.66 12.47
CA GLY A 78 -13.31 -47.36 12.95
C GLY A 78 -14.41 -48.19 12.27
N SER A 79 -15.67 -47.90 12.63
CA SER A 79 -16.83 -48.64 12.11
C SER A 79 -17.24 -48.20 10.70
N THR A 80 -16.99 -46.94 10.35
CA THR A 80 -17.30 -46.33 9.05
C THR A 80 -16.07 -45.61 8.50
N PRO A 81 -15.00 -46.35 8.10
CA PRO A 81 -13.74 -45.75 7.68
C PRO A 81 -13.91 -44.89 6.42
N MET A 82 -13.18 -43.77 6.37
CA MET A 82 -13.06 -42.92 5.19
C MET A 82 -11.59 -42.76 4.79
N CYS A 83 -11.34 -42.27 3.58
CA CYS A 83 -9.99 -42.02 3.08
C CYS A 83 -9.60 -40.54 3.26
N CYS A 84 -8.39 -40.32 3.74
CA CYS A 84 -7.67 -39.05 3.70
C CYS A 84 -6.41 -39.29 2.86
N ASP A 85 -6.49 -38.90 1.59
CA ASP A 85 -5.55 -39.32 0.55
C ASP A 85 -5.34 -40.84 0.52
N SER A 86 -4.14 -41.29 0.90
CA SER A 86 -3.75 -42.71 0.92
C SER A 86 -4.01 -43.40 2.25
N ASN A 87 -4.48 -42.68 3.27
CA ASN A 87 -4.65 -43.21 4.63
C ASN A 87 -6.14 -43.40 4.95
N SER A 88 -6.48 -44.48 5.67
CA SER A 88 -7.84 -44.64 6.20
C SER A 88 -7.98 -44.09 7.61
N TYR A 89 -9.08 -43.40 7.89
CA TYR A 89 -9.35 -42.78 9.19
C TYR A 89 -10.80 -43.00 9.65
N ASP A 90 -11.02 -42.87 10.97
CA ASP A 90 -12.34 -42.96 11.60
C ASP A 90 -13.01 -41.57 11.67
N PRO A 91 -14.05 -41.26 10.88
CA PRO A 91 -14.68 -39.94 10.86
C PRO A 91 -15.44 -39.60 12.16
N LEU A 92 -15.63 -40.56 13.07
CA LEU A 92 -16.22 -40.29 14.39
C LEU A 92 -15.25 -39.54 15.29
N SER A 93 -13.95 -39.87 15.24
CA SER A 93 -12.91 -39.36 16.14
C SER A 93 -11.77 -38.61 15.45
N GLN A 94 -11.75 -38.60 14.11
CA GLN A 94 -10.71 -38.00 13.29
C GLN A 94 -11.30 -37.17 12.14
N ILE A 95 -10.49 -36.28 11.59
CA ILE A 95 -10.80 -35.39 10.47
C ILE A 95 -9.62 -35.37 9.49
N CYS A 96 -9.89 -35.25 8.20
CA CYS A 96 -8.85 -35.11 7.18
C CYS A 96 -8.65 -33.62 6.88
N CYS A 97 -7.42 -33.13 7.03
CA CYS A 97 -7.04 -31.73 6.80
C CYS A 97 -5.79 -31.72 5.91
N GLU A 98 -5.89 -31.17 4.70
CA GLU A 98 -4.80 -31.11 3.72
C GLU A 98 -4.04 -32.43 3.52
N GLY A 99 -4.79 -33.54 3.43
CA GLY A 99 -4.22 -34.89 3.24
C GLY A 99 -3.67 -35.55 4.51
N THR A 100 -3.69 -34.83 5.63
CA THR A 100 -3.26 -35.33 6.95
C THR A 100 -4.45 -35.71 7.81
N VAL A 101 -4.38 -36.88 8.43
CA VAL A 101 -5.40 -37.32 9.41
C VAL A 101 -5.10 -36.68 10.75
N SER A 102 -6.02 -35.87 11.24
CA SER A 102 -5.94 -35.14 12.50
C SER A 102 -7.03 -35.60 13.48
N HIS A 103 -6.80 -35.35 14.77
CA HIS A 103 -7.82 -35.61 15.79
C HIS A 103 -9.00 -34.66 15.65
N LYS A 104 -10.20 -35.20 15.83
CA LYS A 104 -11.45 -34.44 15.84
C LYS A 104 -11.89 -34.23 17.27
N ALA A 105 -12.28 -33.01 17.62
CA ALA A 105 -12.91 -32.76 18.91
C ALA A 105 -14.27 -33.48 19.00
N THR A 106 -14.46 -34.30 20.04
CA THR A 106 -15.67 -35.12 20.24
C THR A 106 -16.49 -34.71 21.46
N SER A 107 -16.12 -33.63 22.15
CA SER A 107 -16.88 -33.11 23.28
C SER A 107 -18.26 -32.61 22.83
N PRO A 108 -19.31 -32.74 23.67
CA PRO A 108 -20.62 -32.19 23.35
C PRO A 108 -20.54 -30.69 23.05
N GLY A 109 -21.03 -30.27 21.87
CA GLY A 109 -20.97 -28.88 21.42
C GLY A 109 -19.65 -28.46 20.75
N ALA A 110 -18.69 -29.37 20.61
CA ALA A 110 -17.50 -29.12 19.79
C ALA A 110 -17.88 -28.89 18.33
N MET A 111 -17.14 -28.02 17.67
CA MET A 111 -17.28 -27.71 16.25
C MET A 111 -15.93 -27.97 15.57
N PRO A 112 -15.67 -29.20 15.11
CA PRO A 112 -14.39 -29.54 14.49
C PRO A 112 -14.20 -28.83 13.15
N ALA A 113 -13.02 -28.27 12.93
CA ALA A 113 -12.61 -27.64 11.68
C ALA A 113 -11.12 -27.92 11.40
N CYS A 114 -10.64 -27.52 10.23
CA CYS A 114 -9.23 -27.65 9.85
C CYS A 114 -8.54 -26.28 9.86
N CYS A 115 -7.31 -26.25 10.34
CA CYS A 115 -6.36 -25.15 10.25
C CYS A 115 -5.09 -25.71 9.61
N ALA A 116 -4.87 -25.45 8.32
CA ALA A 116 -3.91 -26.20 7.51
C ALA A 116 -4.09 -27.72 7.69
N SER A 117 -3.04 -28.45 8.08
CA SER A 117 -3.09 -29.90 8.36
C SER A 117 -3.67 -30.28 9.73
N ASP A 118 -3.90 -29.32 10.61
CA ASP A 118 -4.32 -29.56 11.99
C ASP A 118 -5.84 -29.50 12.16
N GLY A 119 -6.39 -30.49 12.85
CA GLY A 119 -7.78 -30.48 13.29
C GLY A 119 -7.93 -29.70 14.60
N TYR A 120 -8.92 -28.82 14.69
CA TYR A 120 -9.15 -27.98 15.86
C TYR A 120 -10.64 -27.78 16.18
N ASP A 121 -10.95 -27.32 17.40
CA ASP A 121 -12.33 -27.02 17.81
C ASP A 121 -12.64 -25.52 17.67
N MET A 122 -13.31 -25.13 16.59
CA MET A 122 -13.63 -23.73 16.33
C MET A 122 -14.62 -23.13 17.34
N SER A 123 -15.19 -23.91 18.25
CA SER A 123 -15.99 -23.37 19.35
C SER A 123 -15.09 -22.66 20.38
N THR A 124 -13.89 -23.19 20.65
CA THR A 124 -12.96 -22.70 21.69
C THR A 124 -11.63 -22.16 21.16
N GLN A 125 -11.32 -22.39 19.89
CA GLN A 125 -10.05 -22.06 19.26
C GLN A 125 -10.24 -21.26 17.97
N LEU A 126 -9.14 -20.68 17.49
CA LEU A 126 -8.99 -19.90 16.26
C LEU A 126 -7.87 -20.49 15.41
N CYS A 127 -8.00 -20.38 14.10
CA CYS A 127 -6.90 -20.60 13.18
C CYS A 127 -6.34 -19.24 12.77
N CYS A 128 -5.10 -18.93 13.15
CA CYS A 128 -4.42 -17.68 12.84
C CYS A 128 -3.12 -18.01 12.09
N ASN A 129 -3.01 -17.64 10.81
CA ASN A 129 -1.85 -17.96 9.95
C ASN A 129 -1.39 -19.41 10.10
N ASP A 130 -2.30 -20.36 9.84
CA ASP A 130 -2.05 -21.80 9.92
C ASP A 130 -1.70 -22.35 11.32
N ASN A 131 -1.75 -21.52 12.36
CA ASN A 131 -1.54 -21.91 13.74
C ASN A 131 -2.87 -21.96 14.52
N VAL A 132 -3.07 -23.06 15.26
CA VAL A 132 -4.24 -23.21 16.15
C VAL A 132 -4.00 -22.50 17.47
N MET A 133 -4.83 -21.50 17.77
CA MET A 133 -4.73 -20.67 18.96
C MET A 133 -6.00 -20.78 19.83
N HIS A 134 -5.88 -20.56 21.13
CA HIS A 134 -7.05 -20.52 22.01
C HIS A 134 -7.78 -19.18 21.90
N LYS A 135 -9.11 -19.20 21.89
CA LYS A 135 -9.88 -17.95 22.00
C LYS A 135 -9.63 -17.31 23.38
N PRO A 136 -9.59 -15.97 23.46
CA PRO A 136 -9.57 -15.28 24.74
C PRO A 136 -10.79 -15.65 25.58
N THR A 137 -10.57 -15.84 26.88
CA THR A 137 -11.62 -16.21 27.83
C THR A 137 -12.32 -14.97 28.38
N GLY A 138 -13.65 -14.95 28.33
CA GLY A 138 -14.46 -13.91 28.96
C GLY A 138 -15.82 -13.76 28.28
N PRO A 139 -16.87 -13.33 29.01
CA PRO A 139 -18.21 -13.22 28.45
C PRO A 139 -18.34 -12.11 27.41
N THR A 140 -17.46 -11.10 27.45
CA THR A 140 -17.42 -9.96 26.52
C THR A 140 -16.20 -10.00 25.60
N ALA A 141 -15.39 -11.06 25.69
CA ALA A 141 -14.20 -11.20 24.86
C ALA A 141 -14.62 -11.25 23.39
N LEU A 142 -13.87 -10.52 22.55
CA LEU A 142 -14.07 -10.51 21.11
C LEU A 142 -12.83 -11.12 20.44
N PRO A 143 -12.84 -12.43 20.14
CA PRO A 143 -11.66 -13.11 19.61
C PRO A 143 -11.27 -12.58 18.23
N GLY A 144 -9.98 -12.29 18.03
CA GLY A 144 -9.39 -11.92 16.74
C GLY A 144 -8.00 -12.52 16.56
N CYS A 145 -7.49 -12.47 15.33
CA CYS A 145 -6.12 -12.90 14.98
C CYS A 145 -5.23 -11.68 14.69
N CYS A 146 -4.00 -11.71 15.18
CA CYS A 146 -2.96 -10.74 14.91
C CYS A 146 -1.68 -11.50 14.53
N GLY A 147 -1.44 -11.67 13.23
CA GLY A 147 -0.45 -12.64 12.76
C GLY A 147 -0.77 -14.03 13.30
N ASP A 148 0.19 -14.63 13.99
CA ASP A 148 0.12 -16.00 14.52
C ASP A 148 -0.44 -16.04 15.96
N HIS A 149 -1.00 -14.93 16.45
CA HIS A 149 -1.54 -14.81 17.80
C HIS A 149 -3.04 -14.54 17.81
N SER A 150 -3.76 -15.19 18.71
CA SER A 150 -5.12 -14.81 19.10
C SER A 150 -5.09 -13.66 20.11
N TYR A 151 -6.04 -12.72 20.01
CA TYR A 151 -6.17 -11.60 20.95
C TYR A 151 -7.62 -11.21 21.21
N ASP A 152 -7.86 -10.43 22.28
CA ASP A 152 -9.20 -9.92 22.63
C ASP A 152 -9.40 -8.51 22.07
N ALA A 153 -10.07 -8.42 20.92
CA ALA A 153 -10.38 -7.16 20.25
C ALA A 153 -11.31 -6.24 21.04
N SER A 154 -11.88 -6.68 22.18
CA SER A 154 -12.61 -5.80 23.08
C SER A 154 -11.67 -4.83 23.82
N VAL A 155 -10.47 -5.28 24.18
CA VAL A 155 -9.50 -4.53 25.00
C VAL A 155 -8.13 -4.31 24.37
N GLN A 156 -7.85 -4.97 23.23
CA GLN A 156 -6.58 -4.90 22.53
C GLN A 156 -6.77 -4.53 21.05
N LEU A 157 -5.66 -4.15 20.41
CA LEU A 157 -5.52 -3.88 18.99
C LEU A 157 -4.41 -4.76 18.41
N CYS A 158 -4.52 -5.06 17.12
CA CYS A 158 -3.40 -5.60 16.34
C CYS A 158 -2.76 -4.45 15.55
N CYS A 159 -1.55 -4.06 15.93
CA CYS A 159 -0.81 -2.97 15.30
C CYS A 159 0.49 -3.54 14.71
N ASP A 160 0.59 -3.54 13.37
CA ASP A 160 1.76 -4.07 12.65
C ASP A 160 2.20 -5.46 13.15
N SER A 161 1.24 -6.39 13.21
CA SER A 161 1.39 -7.75 13.75
C SER A 161 1.74 -7.87 15.24
N ASN A 162 1.69 -6.76 15.99
CA ASN A 162 1.87 -6.75 17.45
C ASN A 162 0.53 -6.56 18.16
N VAL A 163 0.25 -7.42 19.13
CA VAL A 163 -0.93 -7.29 20.01
C VAL A 163 -0.61 -6.27 21.10
N VAL A 164 -1.35 -5.16 21.12
CA VAL A 164 -1.15 -4.05 22.06
C VAL A 164 -2.46 -3.67 22.75
N PRO A 165 -2.43 -3.18 24.01
CA PRO A 165 -3.64 -2.77 24.70
C PRO A 165 -4.28 -1.52 24.06
N LYS A 166 -5.60 -1.39 24.14
CA LYS A 166 -6.27 -0.13 23.79
C LYS A 166 -5.86 0.97 24.77
N MET A 167 -5.55 2.15 24.24
CA MET A 167 -5.17 3.35 24.99
C MET A 167 -6.29 4.38 24.94
N GLY A 168 -6.74 4.84 26.12
CA GLY A 168 -7.77 5.87 26.25
C GLY A 168 -9.13 5.45 25.70
N SER A 169 -9.96 6.44 25.34
CA SER A 169 -11.31 6.19 24.80
C SER A 169 -11.34 6.02 23.28
N LEU A 170 -10.31 6.51 22.56
CA LEU A 170 -10.22 6.43 21.11
C LEU A 170 -8.82 5.95 20.70
N SER A 171 -8.64 4.63 20.75
CA SER A 171 -7.36 4.00 20.46
C SER A 171 -7.14 3.79 18.96
N ALA A 172 -5.92 4.06 18.49
CA ALA A 172 -5.48 3.78 17.13
C ALA A 172 -4.05 3.21 17.12
N CYS A 173 -3.63 2.67 15.98
CA CYS A 173 -2.26 2.17 15.77
C CYS A 173 -1.34 3.26 15.22
N CYS A 174 -0.10 3.27 15.71
CA CYS A 174 1.02 4.04 15.19
C CYS A 174 2.24 3.11 15.08
N GLY A 175 2.46 2.56 13.88
CA GLY A 175 3.38 1.45 13.69
C GLY A 175 2.98 0.25 14.59
N PRO A 176 3.91 -0.33 15.36
CA PRO A 176 3.63 -1.46 16.25
C PRO A 176 2.95 -1.08 17.56
N ASN A 177 2.75 0.22 17.83
CA ASN A 177 2.23 0.72 19.09
C ASN A 177 0.78 1.20 18.97
N SER A 178 0.05 1.15 20.08
CA SER A 178 -1.25 1.79 20.23
C SER A 178 -1.13 3.15 20.91
N TYR A 179 -1.99 4.11 20.54
CA TYR A 179 -2.07 5.41 21.18
C TYR A 179 -3.51 5.92 21.26
N ASP A 180 -3.77 6.89 22.14
CA ASP A 180 -5.07 7.58 22.24
C ASP A 180 -5.05 8.83 21.36
N THR A 181 -5.90 8.86 20.34
CA THR A 181 -5.96 9.96 19.38
C THR A 181 -6.49 11.26 19.98
N ASN A 182 -7.05 11.23 21.21
CA ASN A 182 -7.47 12.45 21.91
C ASN A 182 -6.31 13.20 22.55
N THR A 183 -5.21 12.52 22.84
CA THR A 183 -4.10 13.08 23.66
C THR A 183 -2.77 13.08 22.94
N THR A 184 -2.62 12.28 21.89
CA THR A 184 -1.35 12.07 21.19
C THR A 184 -1.55 11.96 19.68
N LEU A 185 -0.48 12.18 18.93
CA LEU A 185 -0.47 12.12 17.47
C LEU A 185 0.48 11.04 16.99
N CYS A 186 0.17 10.39 15.87
CA CYS A 186 1.11 9.50 15.20
C CYS A 186 1.89 10.28 14.13
N CYS A 187 3.19 10.40 14.31
CA CYS A 187 4.10 11.15 13.44
C CYS A 187 5.21 10.20 12.94
N ASP A 188 5.23 9.86 11.65
CA ASP A 188 6.18 8.91 11.05
C ASP A 188 6.39 7.64 11.90
N SER A 189 5.29 6.97 12.24
CA SER A 189 5.27 5.76 13.09
C SER A 189 5.77 5.96 14.54
N ASN A 190 5.95 7.19 14.99
CA ASN A 190 6.26 7.55 16.37
C ASN A 190 5.06 8.20 17.04
N VAL A 191 4.70 7.72 18.23
CA VAL A 191 3.66 8.34 19.06
C VAL A 191 4.23 9.60 19.70
N ALA A 192 3.77 10.76 19.24
CA ALA A 192 4.20 12.05 19.73
C ALA A 192 3.16 12.65 20.69
N PHE A 193 3.63 13.04 21.88
CA PHE A 193 2.82 13.79 22.84
C PHE A 193 2.85 15.26 22.47
N VAL A 194 1.67 15.83 22.21
CA VAL A 194 1.56 17.26 21.91
C VAL A 194 0.53 17.89 22.82
N SER A 195 0.99 18.84 23.61
CA SER A 195 0.14 19.69 24.44
C SER A 195 -0.20 20.95 23.65
N GLY A 196 -1.37 21.01 23.02
CA GLY A 196 -1.81 22.21 22.32
C GLY A 196 -3.05 22.04 21.46
N PRO A 197 -3.81 23.13 21.21
CA PRO A 197 -5.02 23.08 20.39
C PRO A 197 -4.72 22.87 18.90
N GLN A 198 -3.47 23.09 18.45
CA GLN A 198 -3.05 22.94 17.06
C GLN A 198 -1.92 21.91 16.96
N ALA A 199 -2.11 20.73 17.56
CA ALA A 199 -1.17 19.63 17.47
C ALA A 199 -0.94 19.20 16.00
N GLN A 200 0.32 19.17 15.58
CA GLN A 200 0.77 18.84 14.22
C GLN A 200 2.05 18.00 14.25
N CYS A 201 2.38 17.33 13.15
CA CYS A 201 3.64 16.60 12.99
C CYS A 201 4.69 17.42 12.22
N CYS A 202 5.94 17.29 12.65
CA CYS A 202 7.15 17.74 11.98
C CYS A 202 8.11 16.54 11.87
N GLY A 203 8.00 15.78 10.78
CA GLY A 203 8.61 14.44 10.69
C GLY A 203 8.06 13.52 11.79
N SER A 204 8.93 12.91 12.59
CA SER A 204 8.57 12.05 13.72
C SER A 204 8.20 12.78 15.01
N GLN A 205 8.33 14.12 15.04
CA GLN A 205 8.06 14.93 16.22
C GLN A 205 6.69 15.59 16.15
N GLY A 206 5.97 15.61 17.26
CA GLY A 206 4.74 16.38 17.39
C GLY A 206 5.03 17.78 17.95
N TYR A 207 4.30 18.79 17.52
CA TYR A 207 4.45 20.18 17.97
C TYR A 207 3.10 20.92 17.95
N ASP A 208 3.00 22.02 18.70
CA ASP A 208 1.80 22.88 18.71
C ASP A 208 1.98 24.07 17.75
N GLY A 209 1.24 24.07 16.63
CA GLY A 209 1.30 25.12 15.60
C GLY A 209 0.91 26.52 16.08
N ALA A 210 0.28 26.62 17.26
CA ALA A 210 0.00 27.91 17.88
C ALA A 210 1.28 28.59 18.40
N THR A 211 2.26 27.81 18.88
CA THR A 211 3.46 28.31 19.57
C THR A 211 4.78 27.93 18.87
N GLN A 212 4.74 27.02 17.91
CA GLN A 212 5.89 26.45 17.24
C GLN A 212 5.70 26.39 15.71
N LEU A 213 6.80 26.20 14.99
CA LEU A 213 6.88 26.04 13.55
C LEU A 213 7.71 24.80 13.22
N CYS A 214 7.35 24.10 12.15
CA CYS A 214 8.19 23.06 11.56
C CYS A 214 8.98 23.66 10.38
N CYS A 215 10.29 23.82 10.54
CA CYS A 215 11.19 24.41 9.54
C CYS A 215 12.30 23.40 9.17
N ASP A 216 12.29 22.90 7.93
CA ASP A 216 13.20 21.83 7.46
C ASP A 216 13.31 20.67 8.46
N SER A 217 12.17 20.13 8.88
CA SER A 217 12.05 19.04 9.86
C SER A 217 12.54 19.36 11.28
N ASN A 218 12.79 20.64 11.59
CA ASN A 218 13.10 21.10 12.95
C ASN A 218 11.90 21.83 13.56
N VAL A 219 11.51 21.42 14.77
CA VAL A 219 10.50 22.12 15.56
C VAL A 219 11.16 23.31 16.24
N LEU A 220 10.73 24.52 15.88
CA LEU A 220 11.27 25.78 16.37
C LEU A 220 10.18 26.61 17.04
N PRO A 221 10.50 27.46 18.03
CA PRO A 221 9.55 28.44 18.56
C PRO A 221 9.05 29.38 17.46
N LYS A 222 7.76 29.71 17.48
CA LYS A 222 7.13 30.66 16.57
C LYS A 222 7.32 32.10 17.09
N PRO A 223 8.13 32.95 16.42
CA PRO A 223 8.36 34.31 16.89
C PRO A 223 7.17 35.22 16.55
N GLY A 224 6.24 35.34 17.48
CA GLY A 224 5.05 36.20 17.34
C GLY A 224 4.03 35.67 16.33
N ALA A 225 3.05 36.51 15.98
CA ALA A 225 1.95 36.11 15.09
C ALA A 225 2.40 35.89 13.63
N THR A 226 3.42 36.62 13.19
CA THR A 226 3.97 36.60 11.82
C THR A 226 5.25 35.76 11.72
N GLY A 227 5.42 34.81 12.63
CA GLY A 227 6.53 33.86 12.59
C GLY A 227 6.47 32.98 11.34
N ALA A 228 7.59 32.87 10.63
CA ALA A 228 7.76 32.09 9.42
C ALA A 228 9.11 31.35 9.41
N CYS A 229 9.28 30.38 8.52
CA CYS A 229 10.53 29.65 8.33
C CYS A 229 11.41 30.30 7.25
N CYS A 230 12.71 30.28 7.46
CA CYS A 230 13.74 30.55 6.47
C CYS A 230 14.78 29.43 6.51
N GLY A 231 14.60 28.43 5.65
CA GLY A 231 15.30 27.14 5.80
C GLY A 231 15.02 26.51 7.16
N SER A 232 16.08 26.10 7.87
CA SER A 232 16.01 25.49 9.20
C SER A 232 15.94 26.48 10.37
N GLN A 233 15.57 27.73 10.13
CA GLN A 233 15.44 28.77 11.16
C GLN A 233 14.06 29.43 11.14
N SER A 234 13.59 29.89 12.29
CA SER A 234 12.37 30.69 12.39
C SER A 234 12.69 32.18 12.52
N TYR A 235 11.87 33.03 11.93
CA TYR A 235 12.00 34.49 11.97
C TYR A 235 10.63 35.17 11.96
N THR A 236 10.56 36.44 12.35
CA THR A 236 9.33 37.25 12.25
C THR A 236 9.36 38.12 10.98
N GLN A 237 8.27 38.08 10.21
CA GLN A 237 8.13 38.89 8.99
C GLN A 237 7.92 40.40 9.26
N ASP A 238 7.76 40.79 10.53
CA ASP A 238 7.62 42.19 10.94
C ASP A 238 8.94 42.93 10.82
N THR A 239 10.05 42.28 11.22
CA THR A 239 11.37 42.91 11.31
C THR A 239 12.42 42.30 10.39
N HIS A 240 12.13 41.17 9.74
CA HIS A 240 13.09 40.49 8.87
C HIS A 240 12.46 39.98 7.56
N LEU A 241 13.30 39.67 6.59
CA LEU A 241 13.00 39.00 5.33
C LEU A 241 13.82 37.72 5.23
N CYS A 242 13.30 36.70 4.55
CA CYS A 242 14.08 35.54 4.12
C CYS A 242 14.45 35.72 2.65
N CYS A 243 15.72 35.95 2.37
CA CYS A 243 16.24 36.20 1.04
C CYS A 243 17.23 35.09 0.67
N GLU A 244 16.85 34.21 -0.26
CA GLU A 244 17.65 33.04 -0.68
C GLU A 244 18.15 32.18 0.50
N GLY A 245 17.29 31.98 1.51
CA GLY A 245 17.61 31.21 2.72
C GLY A 245 18.39 31.99 3.79
N VAL A 246 18.70 33.27 3.55
CA VAL A 246 19.36 34.15 4.52
C VAL A 246 18.35 35.08 5.17
N ILE A 247 18.31 35.10 6.50
CA ILE A 247 17.48 36.04 7.27
C ILE A 247 18.19 37.39 7.29
N VAL A 248 17.54 38.43 6.77
CA VAL A 248 18.08 39.80 6.69
C VAL A 248 17.11 40.81 7.28
N LEU A 249 17.61 41.94 7.77
CA LEU A 249 16.79 42.98 8.41
C LEU A 249 15.83 43.64 7.41
N LYS A 250 14.59 43.83 7.85
CA LYS A 250 13.53 44.62 7.22
C LYS A 250 13.35 45.91 8.02
N ALA A 251 14.12 46.94 7.69
CA ALA A 251 14.06 48.21 8.42
C ALA A 251 12.78 49.03 8.11
N GLY A 252 11.92 48.57 7.20
CA GLY A 252 10.65 49.21 6.87
C GLY A 252 9.86 48.46 5.80
N PRO A 253 8.64 48.92 5.48
CA PRO A 253 7.75 48.24 4.54
C PRO A 253 8.26 48.25 3.09
N SER A 254 9.11 49.22 2.74
CA SER A 254 9.71 49.33 1.40
C SER A 254 10.92 48.42 1.18
N PHE A 255 11.29 47.58 2.14
CA PHE A 255 12.41 46.66 1.99
C PHE A 255 11.99 45.37 1.28
N ALA A 256 12.81 44.92 0.34
CA ALA A 256 12.64 43.66 -0.39
C ALA A 256 13.97 42.95 -0.60
N CYS A 257 13.92 41.70 -1.08
CA CYS A 257 15.11 40.92 -1.37
C CYS A 257 15.72 41.27 -2.73
N CYS A 258 17.06 41.30 -2.78
CA CYS A 258 17.87 41.32 -3.99
C CYS A 258 18.99 40.28 -3.83
N GLY A 259 18.82 39.10 -4.42
CA GLY A 259 19.62 37.93 -4.05
C GLY A 259 19.45 37.60 -2.56
N SER A 260 20.55 37.36 -1.87
CA SER A 260 20.60 37.08 -0.42
C SER A 260 20.60 38.33 0.47
N ALA A 261 20.45 39.54 -0.08
CA ALA A 261 20.48 40.79 0.67
C ALA A 261 19.10 41.50 0.65
N SER A 262 18.82 42.32 1.67
CA SER A 262 17.68 43.25 1.62
C SER A 262 18.10 44.61 1.07
N TYR A 263 17.17 45.28 0.39
CA TYR A 263 17.35 46.65 -0.10
C TYR A 263 16.06 47.46 0.03
N ASN A 264 16.19 48.77 0.13
CA ASN A 264 15.05 49.69 0.16
C ASN A 264 14.62 50.06 -1.26
N GLN A 265 13.42 49.64 -1.66
CA GLN A 265 12.84 49.92 -2.97
C GLN A 265 12.62 51.41 -3.24
N SER A 266 12.56 52.26 -2.21
CA SER A 266 12.37 53.70 -2.36
C SER A 266 13.67 54.40 -2.80
N SER A 267 14.82 53.91 -2.36
CA SER A 267 16.13 54.53 -2.63
C SER A 267 16.99 53.75 -3.63
N SER A 268 16.66 52.49 -3.91
CA SER A 268 17.51 51.59 -4.69
C SER A 268 16.68 50.68 -5.60
N LEU A 269 17.35 50.01 -6.53
CA LEU A 269 16.83 49.04 -7.48
C LEU A 269 17.68 47.76 -7.44
N CYS A 270 17.09 46.62 -7.81
CA CYS A 270 17.80 45.33 -7.86
C CYS A 270 18.01 44.92 -9.32
N CYS A 271 19.28 44.79 -9.74
CA CYS A 271 19.67 44.27 -11.05
C CYS A 271 20.41 42.95 -10.87
N GLY A 272 19.80 41.82 -11.22
CA GLY A 272 20.47 40.50 -11.18
C GLY A 272 21.22 40.22 -9.87
N ALA A 273 20.53 40.35 -8.72
CA ALA A 273 21.07 40.24 -7.36
C ALA A 273 22.04 41.35 -6.91
N THR A 274 22.28 42.38 -7.72
CA THR A 274 23.07 43.56 -7.35
C THR A 274 22.16 44.74 -7.00
N VAL A 275 22.38 45.35 -5.84
CA VAL A 275 21.64 46.54 -5.41
C VAL A 275 22.30 47.80 -5.96
N VAL A 276 21.53 48.63 -6.66
CA VAL A 276 22.02 49.90 -7.20
C VAL A 276 21.19 51.07 -6.70
N ALA A 277 21.83 52.18 -6.37
CA ALA A 277 21.14 53.38 -5.89
C ALA A 277 20.32 54.04 -7.00
N LYS A 278 19.12 54.51 -6.67
CA LYS A 278 18.35 55.39 -7.54
C LYS A 278 19.00 56.77 -7.54
N THR A 279 19.50 57.16 -8.69
CA THR A 279 20.05 58.50 -8.94
C THR A 279 19.03 59.35 -9.72
N PRO A 280 19.22 60.68 -9.83
CA PRO A 280 18.36 61.55 -10.63
C PRO A 280 18.23 61.12 -12.10
N SER A 281 19.21 60.40 -12.64
CA SER A 281 19.18 59.81 -13.98
C SER A 281 18.16 58.68 -14.16
N LYS A 282 17.47 58.25 -13.09
CA LYS A 282 16.49 57.14 -13.09
C LYS A 282 17.08 55.87 -13.72
N PRO A 283 18.16 55.32 -13.13
CA PRO A 283 18.88 54.19 -13.68
C PRO A 283 17.95 52.97 -13.89
N VAL A 284 18.21 52.22 -14.95
CA VAL A 284 17.45 51.02 -15.36
C VAL A 284 18.41 49.83 -15.41
N CYS A 285 17.92 48.62 -15.15
CA CYS A 285 18.77 47.43 -15.20
C CYS A 285 19.13 46.98 -16.62
N CYS A 286 20.36 46.51 -16.77
CA CYS A 286 20.91 45.78 -17.90
C CYS A 286 21.63 44.54 -17.34
N GLY A 287 20.92 43.42 -17.25
CA GLY A 287 21.41 42.24 -16.54
C GLY A 287 21.63 42.52 -15.05
N SER A 288 22.86 42.30 -14.57
CA SER A 288 23.28 42.58 -13.19
C SER A 288 23.77 44.02 -12.96
N THR A 289 23.85 44.84 -14.01
CA THR A 289 24.29 46.24 -13.92
C THR A 289 23.12 47.20 -14.12
N SER A 290 23.30 48.47 -13.77
CA SER A 290 22.36 49.53 -14.11
C SER A 290 23.00 50.53 -15.07
N TYR A 291 22.19 51.17 -15.91
CA TYR A 291 22.64 52.21 -16.82
C TYR A 291 21.72 53.44 -16.77
N ASN A 292 22.23 54.58 -17.19
CA ASN A 292 21.46 55.82 -17.36
C ASN A 292 20.75 55.79 -18.73
N PRO A 293 19.41 55.65 -18.78
CA PRO A 293 18.69 55.56 -20.05
C PRO A 293 18.77 56.83 -20.91
N VAL A 294 19.19 57.97 -20.34
CA VAL A 294 19.40 59.23 -21.08
C VAL A 294 20.68 59.18 -21.92
N THR A 295 21.76 58.63 -21.39
CA THR A 295 23.09 58.67 -22.02
C THR A 295 23.55 57.31 -22.55
N GLU A 296 22.87 56.23 -22.17
CA GLU A 296 23.28 54.86 -22.41
C GLU A 296 22.10 54.00 -22.90
N ILE A 297 22.41 52.83 -23.46
CA ILE A 297 21.45 51.85 -23.95
C ILE A 297 21.96 50.44 -23.59
N CYS A 298 21.03 49.55 -23.25
CA CYS A 298 21.32 48.15 -22.94
C CYS A 298 21.08 47.27 -24.17
N CYS A 299 22.09 46.51 -24.57
CA CYS A 299 22.03 45.54 -25.65
C CYS A 299 22.46 44.17 -25.11
N ASP A 300 21.52 43.24 -24.97
CA ASP A 300 21.75 41.86 -24.51
C ASP A 300 22.58 41.76 -23.20
N GLY A 301 22.27 42.60 -22.22
CA GLY A 301 22.99 42.63 -20.94
C GLY A 301 24.31 43.42 -20.97
N HIS A 302 24.65 44.07 -22.08
CA HIS A 302 25.80 44.96 -22.20
C HIS A 302 25.36 46.42 -22.31
N VAL A 303 25.93 47.27 -21.47
CA VAL A 303 25.67 48.71 -21.46
C VAL A 303 26.62 49.39 -22.44
N GLY A 304 26.08 50.20 -23.36
CA GLY A 304 26.88 51.06 -24.22
C GLY A 304 26.38 52.50 -24.25
N THR A 305 27.24 53.41 -24.68
CA THR A 305 26.96 54.84 -24.73
C THR A 305 26.16 55.25 -25.95
N ARG A 306 25.30 56.26 -25.81
CA ARG A 306 24.60 56.94 -26.91
C ARG A 306 25.42 58.11 -27.49
N ALA A 307 26.49 58.52 -26.82
CA ALA A 307 27.25 59.70 -27.19
C ALA A 307 27.82 59.57 -28.61
N GLY A 308 27.57 60.58 -29.45
CA GLY A 308 28.04 60.60 -30.84
C GLY A 308 27.23 59.78 -31.84
N LEU A 309 26.12 59.15 -31.42
CA LEU A 309 25.24 58.37 -32.30
C LEU A 309 23.95 59.14 -32.60
N THR A 310 23.52 59.12 -33.86
CA THR A 310 22.31 59.82 -34.33
C THR A 310 21.06 58.99 -34.05
N SER A 311 21.12 57.69 -34.32
CA SER A 311 20.03 56.73 -34.09
C SER A 311 20.59 55.47 -33.39
N PRO A 312 20.97 55.58 -32.10
CA PRO A 312 21.53 54.45 -31.35
C PRO A 312 20.53 53.31 -31.18
N THR A 313 20.94 52.09 -31.54
CA THR A 313 20.15 50.85 -31.41
C THR A 313 21.08 49.64 -31.19
N CYS A 314 20.52 48.45 -31.02
CA CYS A 314 21.24 47.22 -30.72
C CYS A 314 21.38 46.29 -31.93
N CYS A 315 22.56 45.67 -32.08
CA CYS A 315 22.82 44.59 -33.02
C CYS A 315 23.79 43.59 -32.41
N GLY A 316 23.37 42.32 -32.24
CA GLY A 316 24.21 41.26 -31.68
C GLY A 316 24.85 41.59 -30.32
N GLY A 317 24.13 42.30 -29.45
CA GLY A 317 24.63 42.72 -28.13
C GLY A 317 25.49 43.99 -28.14
N ALA A 318 25.83 44.55 -29.30
CA ALA A 318 26.56 45.81 -29.42
C ALA A 318 25.63 47.00 -29.74
N VAL A 319 26.03 48.20 -29.28
CA VAL A 319 25.38 49.46 -29.64
C VAL A 319 25.92 49.94 -30.98
N PHE A 320 25.04 50.32 -31.91
CA PHE A 320 25.43 50.89 -33.20
C PHE A 320 24.47 52.01 -33.65
N ASP A 321 24.89 52.83 -34.62
CA ASP A 321 24.07 53.91 -35.19
C ASP A 321 23.32 53.45 -36.46
N ALA A 322 21.99 53.30 -36.35
CA ALA A 322 21.12 52.94 -37.47
C ALA A 322 21.04 54.01 -38.57
N ALA A 323 21.55 55.22 -38.33
CA ALA A 323 21.66 56.25 -39.37
C ALA A 323 22.79 55.95 -40.37
N THR A 324 23.82 55.17 -39.97
CA THR A 324 25.02 54.92 -40.79
C THR A 324 25.25 53.45 -41.14
N ALA A 325 24.59 52.52 -40.45
CA ALA A 325 24.70 51.07 -40.69
C ALA A 325 23.35 50.35 -40.58
N LYS A 326 23.31 49.09 -41.04
CA LYS A 326 22.21 48.14 -40.87
C LYS A 326 22.67 46.93 -40.07
N CYS A 327 21.79 46.34 -39.26
CA CYS A 327 22.09 45.10 -38.54
C CYS A 327 21.75 43.89 -39.42
N CYS A 328 22.74 43.08 -39.76
CA CYS A 328 22.58 41.85 -40.56
C CYS A 328 23.19 40.68 -39.78
N ASP A 329 22.39 39.66 -39.47
CA ASP A 329 22.80 38.49 -38.67
C ASP A 329 23.58 38.81 -37.38
N GLY A 330 23.14 39.85 -36.67
CA GLY A 330 23.75 40.29 -35.42
C GLY A 330 25.03 41.12 -35.59
N VAL A 331 25.41 41.46 -36.83
CA VAL A 331 26.59 42.29 -37.12
C VAL A 331 26.18 43.61 -37.79
N PRO A 332 26.67 44.78 -37.32
CA PRO A 332 26.48 46.05 -38.02
C PRO A 332 27.25 46.09 -39.34
N VAL A 333 26.58 46.38 -40.44
CA VAL A 333 27.14 46.53 -41.79
C VAL A 333 26.95 47.96 -42.29
N PHE A 334 28.04 48.62 -42.68
CA PHE A 334 28.05 50.01 -43.14
C PHE A 334 27.87 50.10 -44.66
N ASN A 335 27.35 51.23 -45.14
CA ASN A 335 27.22 51.57 -46.58
C ASN A 335 26.37 50.58 -47.41
N VAL A 336 25.42 49.87 -46.80
CA VAL A 336 24.50 48.97 -47.50
C VAL A 336 23.05 49.45 -47.42
N PRO A 337 22.28 49.40 -48.52
CA PRO A 337 20.87 49.78 -48.51
C PRO A 337 19.98 48.71 -47.84
N SER A 338 20.39 47.44 -47.84
CA SER A 338 19.68 46.33 -47.19
C SER A 338 20.63 45.17 -46.87
N CYS A 339 20.18 44.21 -46.04
CA CYS A 339 20.91 42.98 -45.74
C CYS A 339 20.82 41.90 -46.84
N ALA A 340 20.15 42.18 -47.97
CA ALA A 340 19.96 41.19 -49.01
C ALA A 340 21.29 40.79 -49.67
N GLY A 341 21.61 39.50 -49.67
CA GLY A 341 22.82 38.95 -50.29
C GLY A 341 24.07 38.94 -49.40
N LEU A 342 23.93 39.31 -48.12
CA LEU A 342 24.94 39.13 -47.09
C LEU A 342 24.56 37.88 -46.30
N ALA A 343 25.07 36.72 -46.74
CA ALA A 343 24.94 35.42 -46.07
C ALA A 343 26.33 34.81 -45.92
#